data_AF-A0AAU8FKD2-F1
#
_entry.id   AF-A0AAU8FKD2-F1
#
_cell.length_a   1.000
_cell.length_b   1.000
_cell.length_c   1.000
_cell.angle_alpha   90.00
_cell.angle_beta   90.00
_cell.angle_gamma   90.00
#
_symmetry.space_group_name_H-M   'P 1'
#
loop_
_entity.id
_entity.type
_entity.pdbx_description
1 polymer ?
#
loop_
_entity_poly.entity_id
_entity_poly.type
_entity_poly.pdbx_seq_one_letter_code
_entity_poly.pdbx_strand_id
1 'polypeptide(L)'
;MNHLYRWLALSWLATTSYFGLAQTPTANYIISRTYKQAGINENLAGANFTATANQATSQVSYFDGLGKPTQQVAAFGAGSKADIVTITEYDALQRPVRTFLPTPMSSNGGQLRAGADVKTAAKDYYTSSTKVSAPIAANAQPETFSTQTFYESAPLNRVTGSKAPGATGNSTQFHGVNVADEVKYYRAVGAALTDIELNSTYAAGELTYTRTVDEAGGSVTQYQDRLGRIVLKRTLTNKIVQGGP
;
A
#
# COMPACT_ATOMS: atom_id res chain seq x y z
N MET A 1 -9.52 -78.93 -29.74
CA MET A 1 -9.57 -77.47 -29.95
C MET A 1 -9.86 -76.84 -28.61
N ASN A 2 -8.85 -76.27 -27.94
CA ASN A 2 -9.03 -75.42 -26.75
C ASN A 2 -7.83 -74.48 -26.69
N HIS A 3 -8.06 -73.22 -27.07
CA HIS A 3 -7.05 -72.17 -27.10
C HIS A 3 -6.81 -71.65 -25.68
N LEU A 4 -5.57 -71.75 -25.17
CA LEU A 4 -5.12 -71.02 -23.99
C LEU A 4 -4.78 -69.58 -24.39
N TYR A 5 -5.60 -68.60 -23.98
CA TYR A 5 -5.27 -67.19 -24.06
C TYR A 5 -4.67 -66.68 -22.75
N ARG A 6 -3.45 -66.13 -22.86
CA ARG A 6 -2.72 -65.40 -21.81
C ARG A 6 -3.46 -64.09 -21.52
N TRP A 7 -3.70 -63.78 -20.24
CA TRP A 7 -4.09 -62.44 -19.82
C TRP A 7 -2.87 -61.73 -19.23
N LEU A 8 -2.37 -60.70 -19.96
CA LEU A 8 -1.49 -59.69 -19.39
C LEU A 8 -2.30 -58.83 -18.43
N ALA A 9 -1.93 -58.80 -17.15
CA ALA A 9 -2.44 -57.80 -16.22
C ALA A 9 -1.74 -56.47 -16.50
N LEU A 10 -2.47 -55.53 -17.12
CA LEU A 10 -2.02 -54.16 -17.33
C LEU A 10 -2.27 -53.38 -16.03
N SER A 11 -1.24 -53.20 -15.21
CA SER A 11 -1.33 -52.39 -13.98
C SER A 11 -1.42 -50.91 -14.37
N TRP A 12 -2.61 -50.32 -14.24
CA TRP A 12 -2.79 -48.87 -14.31
C TRP A 12 -2.13 -48.22 -13.10
N LEU A 13 -1.07 -47.46 -13.33
CA LEU A 13 -0.48 -46.57 -12.34
C LEU A 13 -1.42 -45.35 -12.23
N ALA A 14 -2.37 -45.39 -11.29
CA ALA A 14 -3.19 -44.23 -10.98
C ALA A 14 -2.32 -43.17 -10.30
N THR A 15 -1.83 -42.19 -11.06
CA THR A 15 -1.25 -40.98 -10.49
C THR A 15 -2.37 -40.22 -9.80
N THR A 16 -2.51 -40.39 -8.49
CA THR A 16 -3.31 -39.51 -7.65
C THR A 16 -2.71 -38.11 -7.78
N SER A 17 -3.34 -37.30 -8.62
CA SER A 17 -3.05 -35.88 -8.69
C SER A 17 -3.48 -35.30 -7.34
N TYR A 18 -2.50 -34.95 -6.50
CA TYR A 18 -2.76 -34.14 -5.32
C TYR A 18 -3.22 -32.78 -5.82
N PHE A 19 -4.54 -32.53 -5.80
CA PHE A 19 -5.05 -31.19 -5.88
C PHE A 19 -4.54 -30.46 -4.62
N GLY A 20 -3.53 -29.62 -4.78
CA GLY A 20 -3.23 -28.63 -3.75
C GLY A 20 -4.49 -27.80 -3.55
N LEU A 21 -5.05 -27.81 -2.33
CA LEU A 21 -6.16 -26.92 -1.98
C LEU A 21 -5.62 -25.47 -1.97
N ALA A 22 -5.59 -24.84 -3.13
CA ALA A 22 -5.38 -23.41 -3.24
C ALA A 22 -6.64 -22.71 -2.72
N GLN A 23 -6.48 -21.85 -1.71
CA GLN A 23 -7.59 -21.16 -1.04
C GLN A 23 -8.46 -20.36 -2.01
N THR A 24 -7.87 -19.85 -3.09
CA THR A 24 -8.60 -19.38 -4.26
C THR A 24 -7.93 -19.97 -5.51
N PRO A 25 -8.68 -20.26 -6.58
CA PRO A 25 -8.08 -20.67 -7.85
C PRO A 25 -7.26 -19.55 -8.52
N THR A 26 -7.36 -18.31 -8.02
CA THR A 26 -6.98 -17.09 -8.75
C THR A 26 -5.93 -16.23 -8.06
N ALA A 27 -5.62 -16.45 -6.79
CA ALA A 27 -4.71 -15.59 -6.01
C ALA A 27 -3.82 -16.38 -5.05
N ASN A 28 -2.55 -15.98 -5.02
CA ASN A 28 -1.57 -16.44 -4.04
C ASN A 28 -1.75 -15.67 -2.72
N TYR A 29 -1.27 -16.20 -1.60
CA TYR A 29 -1.40 -15.50 -0.31
C TYR A 29 -0.29 -15.85 0.70
N ILE A 30 -0.07 -14.94 1.65
CA ILE A 30 0.76 -15.12 2.83
C ILE A 30 -0.11 -14.91 4.06
N ILE A 31 0.01 -15.81 5.03
CA ILE A 31 -0.70 -15.74 6.32
C ILE A 31 0.32 -15.43 7.42
N SER A 32 -0.03 -14.48 8.28
CA SER A 32 0.68 -14.20 9.52
C SER A 32 -0.28 -14.37 10.69
N ARG A 33 0.17 -15.07 11.73
CA ARG A 33 -0.61 -15.30 12.96
C ARG A 33 0.28 -15.10 14.18
N THR A 34 -0.25 -14.36 15.14
CA THR A 34 0.37 -14.18 16.46
C THR A 34 -0.61 -14.58 17.54
N TYR A 35 -0.37 -15.73 18.18
CA TYR A 35 -1.20 -16.22 19.28
C TYR A 35 -0.92 -15.43 20.57
N LYS A 36 -1.99 -15.08 21.27
CA LYS A 36 -1.97 -14.36 22.55
C LYS A 36 -2.26 -15.27 23.73
N GLN A 37 -2.73 -16.49 23.47
CA GLN A 37 -3.13 -17.47 24.46
C GLN A 37 -2.61 -18.86 24.07
N ALA A 38 -2.33 -19.70 25.07
CA ALA A 38 -1.96 -21.09 24.85
C ALA A 38 -3.21 -21.95 24.51
N GLY A 39 -3.01 -23.06 23.79
CA GLY A 39 -4.05 -24.06 23.54
C GLY A 39 -5.08 -23.67 22.48
N ILE A 40 -4.78 -22.71 21.60
CA ILE A 40 -5.64 -22.36 20.46
C ILE A 40 -5.56 -23.46 19.40
N ASN A 41 -6.59 -24.31 19.34
CA ASN A 41 -6.77 -25.31 18.30
C ASN A 41 -7.54 -24.69 17.13
N GLU A 42 -6.83 -24.09 16.18
CA GLU A 42 -7.41 -23.60 14.94
C GLU A 42 -6.84 -24.31 13.72
N ASN A 43 -7.59 -24.30 12.62
CA ASN A 43 -7.10 -24.84 11.36
C ASN A 43 -5.93 -23.99 10.85
N LEU A 44 -4.74 -24.59 10.74
CA LEU A 44 -3.55 -23.96 10.19
C LEU A 44 -3.56 -23.96 8.65
N ALA A 45 -4.43 -24.74 8.02
CA ALA A 45 -4.58 -24.79 6.58
C ALA A 45 -5.51 -23.67 6.09
N GLY A 46 -4.97 -22.75 5.29
CA GLY A 46 -5.70 -21.67 4.62
C GLY A 46 -6.04 -20.48 5.52
N ALA A 47 -6.58 -19.42 4.93
CA ALA A 47 -7.03 -18.22 5.65
C ALA A 47 -8.55 -18.28 5.95
N ASN A 48 -8.91 -19.26 6.78
CA ASN A 48 -10.19 -19.33 7.49
C ASN A 48 -9.89 -19.28 8.98
N PHE A 49 -9.65 -18.09 9.51
CA PHE A 49 -9.35 -17.93 10.93
C PHE A 49 -10.61 -18.13 11.75
N THR A 50 -10.49 -18.92 12.82
CA THR A 50 -11.54 -19.15 13.81
C THR A 50 -11.16 -18.60 15.18
N ALA A 51 -9.86 -18.37 15.43
CA ALA A 51 -9.41 -17.71 16.65
C ALA A 51 -9.89 -16.25 16.67
N THR A 52 -10.51 -15.87 17.78
CA THR A 52 -10.99 -14.50 18.02
C THR A 52 -9.81 -13.53 18.19
N ALA A 53 -10.06 -12.22 18.07
CA ALA A 53 -9.05 -11.18 18.26
C ALA A 53 -8.32 -11.22 19.63
N ASN A 54 -8.97 -11.80 20.66
CA ASN A 54 -8.38 -11.99 21.99
C ASN A 54 -7.41 -13.18 22.05
N GLN A 55 -7.60 -14.14 21.15
CA GLN A 55 -6.84 -15.39 21.10
C GLN A 55 -5.66 -15.29 20.14
N ALA A 56 -5.85 -14.62 19.00
CA ALA A 56 -4.81 -14.40 18.00
C ALA A 56 -5.01 -13.08 17.25
N THR A 57 -3.91 -12.51 16.77
CA THR A 57 -3.94 -11.52 15.70
C THR A 57 -3.63 -12.25 14.39
N SER A 58 -4.55 -12.15 13.43
CA SER A 58 -4.50 -12.90 12.17
C SER A 58 -4.55 -11.97 10.97
N GLN A 59 -3.61 -12.14 10.05
CA GLN A 59 -3.50 -11.32 8.86
C GLN A 59 -3.27 -12.19 7.61
N VAL A 60 -3.88 -11.78 6.50
CA VAL A 60 -3.66 -12.35 5.17
C VAL A 60 -3.27 -11.24 4.22
N SER A 61 -2.24 -11.50 3.43
CA SER A 61 -1.94 -10.70 2.24
C SER A 61 -2.20 -11.58 1.03
N TYR A 62 -3.11 -11.16 0.17
CA TYR A 62 -3.38 -11.76 -1.13
C TYR A 62 -2.54 -11.07 -2.20
N PHE A 63 -2.08 -11.86 -3.16
CA PHE A 63 -1.21 -11.43 -4.24
C PHE A 63 -1.79 -11.85 -5.58
N ASP A 64 -1.49 -11.06 -6.61
CA ASP A 64 -1.72 -11.46 -7.99
C ASP A 64 -0.74 -12.56 -8.46
N GLY A 65 -0.85 -12.96 -9.73
CA GLY A 65 0.04 -13.95 -10.34
C GLY A 65 1.50 -13.51 -10.48
N LEU A 66 1.82 -12.22 -10.27
CA LEU A 66 3.16 -11.65 -10.33
C LEU A 66 3.74 -11.36 -8.93
N GLY A 67 3.02 -11.72 -7.87
CA GLY A 67 3.45 -11.52 -6.49
C GLY A 67 3.22 -10.10 -5.95
N LYS A 68 2.35 -9.28 -6.57
CA LYS A 68 2.00 -7.95 -6.05
C LYS A 68 0.81 -8.03 -5.10
N PRO A 69 0.87 -7.36 -3.94
CA PRO A 69 -0.20 -7.41 -2.96
C PRO A 69 -1.46 -6.69 -3.48
N THR A 70 -2.56 -7.40 -3.62
CA THR A 70 -3.84 -6.87 -4.13
C THR A 70 -4.85 -6.59 -3.02
N GLN A 71 -4.83 -7.41 -1.97
CA GLN A 71 -5.70 -7.24 -0.81
C GLN A 71 -4.98 -7.65 0.47
N GLN A 72 -5.14 -6.85 1.53
CA GLN A 72 -4.73 -7.19 2.88
C GLN A 72 -5.97 -7.31 3.76
N VAL A 73 -6.05 -8.39 4.53
CA VAL A 73 -7.16 -8.65 5.45
C VAL A 73 -6.61 -8.88 6.85
N ALA A 74 -7.01 -8.03 7.80
CA ALA A 74 -6.82 -8.28 9.22
C ALA A 74 -8.12 -8.91 9.76
N ALA A 75 -8.09 -10.23 9.97
CA ALA A 75 -9.26 -10.98 10.41
C ALA A 75 -9.61 -10.64 11.87
N PHE A 76 -10.90 -10.41 12.14
CA PHE A 76 -11.40 -9.93 13.43
C PHE A 76 -10.72 -8.65 13.95
N GLY A 77 -10.10 -7.86 13.05
CA GLY A 77 -9.34 -6.65 13.40
C GLY A 77 -10.19 -5.51 13.95
N ALA A 78 -11.50 -5.48 13.66
CA ALA A 78 -12.42 -4.47 14.16
C ALA A 78 -13.36 -5.07 15.23
N GLY A 79 -13.12 -4.72 16.49
CA GLY A 79 -14.05 -4.99 17.61
C GLY A 79 -14.51 -6.45 17.72
N SER A 80 -13.61 -7.40 17.51
CA SER A 80 -13.81 -8.86 17.63
C SER A 80 -14.83 -9.51 16.68
N LYS A 81 -15.46 -8.78 15.74
CA LYS A 81 -16.53 -9.32 14.87
C LYS A 81 -16.40 -8.98 13.39
N ALA A 82 -15.55 -8.02 13.03
CA ALA A 82 -15.37 -7.58 11.65
C ALA A 82 -13.91 -7.72 11.20
N ASP A 83 -13.73 -8.04 9.93
CA ASP A 83 -12.42 -8.03 9.27
C ASP A 83 -12.14 -6.60 8.78
N ILE A 84 -10.88 -6.17 8.84
CA ILE A 84 -10.45 -4.93 8.21
C ILE A 84 -9.78 -5.28 6.89
N VAL A 85 -10.35 -4.78 5.79
CA VAL A 85 -9.90 -5.09 4.42
C VAL A 85 -9.36 -3.84 3.75
N THR A 86 -8.16 -3.95 3.20
CA THR A 86 -7.52 -2.92 2.37
C THR A 86 -7.24 -3.51 1.00
N ILE A 87 -7.62 -2.81 -0.07
CA ILE A 87 -7.30 -3.21 -1.45
C ILE A 87 -6.37 -2.19 -2.11
N THR A 88 -5.50 -2.69 -2.98
CA THR A 88 -4.59 -1.88 -3.80
C THR A 88 -4.84 -2.17 -5.27
N GLU A 89 -5.05 -1.11 -6.05
CA GLU A 89 -5.19 -1.18 -7.50
C GLU A 89 -3.91 -0.74 -8.19
N TYR A 90 -3.63 -1.41 -9.32
CA TYR A 90 -2.44 -1.18 -10.12
C TYR A 90 -2.82 -0.69 -11.52
N ASP A 91 -1.97 0.14 -12.11
CA ASP A 91 -2.09 0.52 -13.53
C ASP A 91 -1.57 -0.58 -14.48
N ALA A 92 -1.64 -0.31 -15.79
CA ALA A 92 -1.15 -1.24 -16.81
C ALA A 92 0.36 -1.53 -16.72
N LEU A 93 1.13 -0.61 -16.13
CA LEU A 93 2.56 -0.78 -15.85
C LEU A 93 2.81 -1.46 -14.50
N GLN A 94 1.75 -1.96 -13.85
CA GLN A 94 1.79 -2.66 -12.58
C GLN A 94 2.31 -1.81 -11.41
N ARG A 95 2.02 -0.51 -11.41
CA ARG A 95 2.36 0.43 -10.35
C ARG A 95 1.13 0.71 -9.47
N PRO A 96 1.26 0.78 -8.15
CA PRO A 96 0.12 1.01 -7.27
C PRO A 96 -0.41 2.43 -7.46
N VAL A 97 -1.62 2.56 -7.99
CA VAL A 97 -2.26 3.86 -8.29
C VAL A 97 -3.34 4.24 -7.29
N ARG A 98 -3.95 3.25 -6.63
CA ARG A 98 -4.93 3.48 -5.58
C ARG A 98 -4.74 2.51 -4.43
N THR A 99 -4.74 3.02 -3.21
CA THR A 99 -4.83 2.21 -1.99
C THR A 99 -6.06 2.66 -1.22
N PHE A 100 -7.04 1.79 -1.11
CA PHE A 100 -8.30 2.11 -0.46
C PHE A 100 -8.15 2.21 1.05
N LEU A 101 -9.01 3.02 1.67
CA LEU A 101 -9.04 3.14 3.11
C LEU A 101 -9.36 1.78 3.78
N PRO A 102 -8.74 1.46 4.93
CA PRO A 102 -8.99 0.21 5.65
C PRO A 102 -10.46 0.07 6.05
N THR A 103 -11.18 -0.81 5.38
CA THR A 103 -12.64 -0.88 5.46
C THR A 103 -13.08 -2.02 6.38
N PRO A 104 -13.83 -1.75 7.45
CA PRO A 104 -14.44 -2.79 8.27
C PRO A 104 -15.56 -3.51 7.50
N MET A 105 -15.50 -4.82 7.42
CA MET A 105 -16.51 -5.69 6.79
C MET A 105 -16.88 -6.81 7.77
N SER A 106 -18.10 -7.35 7.66
CA SER A 106 -18.49 -8.54 8.43
C SER A 106 -17.44 -9.64 8.26
N SER A 107 -17.02 -10.33 9.32
CA SER A 107 -15.93 -11.31 9.17
C SER A 107 -16.35 -12.48 8.26
N ASN A 108 -15.45 -12.90 7.38
CA ASN A 108 -15.54 -14.18 6.67
C ASN A 108 -14.30 -15.05 6.94
N GLY A 109 -13.67 -14.85 8.10
CA GLY A 109 -12.47 -15.59 8.48
C GLY A 109 -11.23 -15.20 7.68
N GLY A 110 -11.17 -14.01 7.09
CA GLY A 110 -9.98 -13.53 6.38
C GLY A 110 -9.91 -13.89 4.89
N GLN A 111 -10.97 -14.46 4.31
CA GLN A 111 -11.00 -14.84 2.90
C GLN A 111 -10.94 -13.61 1.96
N LEU A 112 -10.48 -13.84 0.73
CA LEU A 112 -10.44 -12.83 -0.32
C LEU A 112 -11.85 -12.24 -0.56
N ARG A 113 -11.92 -10.94 -0.84
CA ARG A 113 -13.16 -10.23 -1.14
C ARG A 113 -13.12 -9.73 -2.57
N ALA A 114 -14.28 -9.62 -3.21
CA ALA A 114 -14.34 -8.94 -4.49
C ALA A 114 -14.05 -7.45 -4.26
N GLY A 115 -13.16 -6.86 -5.06
CA GLY A 115 -12.78 -5.45 -4.91
C GLY A 115 -13.98 -4.49 -5.01
N ALA A 116 -15.01 -4.83 -5.81
CA ALA A 116 -16.24 -4.06 -5.90
C ALA A 116 -17.00 -4.00 -4.56
N ASP A 117 -17.06 -5.11 -3.83
CA ASP A 117 -17.73 -5.17 -2.52
C ASP A 117 -16.99 -4.33 -1.48
N VAL A 118 -15.65 -4.38 -1.50
CA VAL A 118 -14.81 -3.56 -0.60
C VAL A 118 -15.04 -2.07 -0.87
N LYS A 119 -15.12 -1.66 -2.14
CA LYS A 119 -15.39 -0.25 -2.50
C LYS A 119 -16.77 0.21 -2.05
N THR A 120 -17.80 -0.62 -2.22
CA THR A 120 -19.16 -0.33 -1.74
C THR A 120 -19.16 -0.19 -0.22
N ALA A 121 -18.55 -1.14 0.50
CA ALA A 121 -18.45 -1.07 1.96
C ALA A 121 -17.65 0.16 2.43
N ALA A 122 -16.58 0.54 1.72
CA ALA A 122 -15.80 1.73 2.02
C ALA A 122 -16.66 2.98 1.91
N LYS A 123 -17.44 3.09 0.83
CA LYS A 123 -18.39 4.19 0.64
C LYS A 123 -19.41 4.25 1.78
N ASP A 124 -20.06 3.15 2.10
CA ASP A 124 -21.07 3.10 3.17
C ASP A 124 -20.47 3.49 4.53
N TYR A 125 -19.26 3.03 4.84
CA TYR A 125 -18.59 3.30 6.10
C TYR A 125 -18.12 4.75 6.22
N TYR A 126 -17.38 5.25 5.22
CA TYR A 126 -16.70 6.55 5.28
C TYR A 126 -17.59 7.74 4.96
N THR A 127 -18.82 7.52 4.46
CA THR A 127 -19.83 8.57 4.32
C THR A 127 -20.71 8.74 5.57
N SER A 128 -20.66 7.80 6.51
CA SER A 128 -21.51 7.81 7.69
C SER A 128 -20.91 8.63 8.83
N SER A 129 -21.55 9.75 9.19
CA SER A 129 -21.20 10.58 10.35
C SER A 129 -21.29 9.84 11.69
N THR A 130 -21.98 8.70 11.74
CA THR A 130 -22.07 7.85 12.94
C THR A 130 -20.89 6.89 13.09
N LYS A 131 -20.11 6.70 12.03
CA LYS A 131 -18.98 5.74 11.99
C LYS A 131 -17.62 6.43 11.95
N VAL A 132 -17.54 7.63 11.38
CA VAL A 132 -16.31 8.39 11.24
C VAL A 132 -16.50 9.84 11.68
N SER A 133 -15.44 10.44 12.23
CA SER A 133 -15.44 11.82 12.73
C SER A 133 -15.47 12.87 11.61
N ALA A 134 -14.96 12.52 10.42
CA ALA A 134 -14.91 13.38 9.25
C ALA A 134 -15.44 12.60 8.03
N PRO A 135 -16.76 12.53 7.81
CA PRO A 135 -17.33 11.78 6.70
C PRO A 135 -16.99 12.42 5.36
N ILE A 136 -16.71 11.56 4.38
CA ILE A 136 -16.55 11.93 2.97
C ILE A 136 -17.95 12.15 2.36
N ALA A 137 -18.07 13.05 1.39
CA ALA A 137 -19.34 13.36 0.75
C ALA A 137 -20.02 12.11 0.13
N ALA A 138 -21.32 11.95 0.34
CA ALA A 138 -22.07 10.76 -0.11
C ALA A 138 -22.11 10.58 -1.65
N ASN A 139 -22.05 11.69 -2.38
CA ASN A 139 -21.98 11.70 -3.85
C ASN A 139 -20.56 11.46 -4.39
N ALA A 140 -19.57 11.21 -3.53
CA ALA A 140 -18.22 10.91 -3.96
C ALA A 140 -18.16 9.62 -4.78
N GLN A 141 -17.29 9.64 -5.79
CA GLN A 141 -16.96 8.48 -6.60
C GLN A 141 -16.17 7.45 -5.77
N PRO A 142 -16.17 6.16 -6.15
CA PRO A 142 -15.49 5.10 -5.39
C PRO A 142 -14.01 5.38 -5.12
N GLU A 143 -13.28 5.97 -6.05
CA GLU A 143 -11.85 6.28 -5.90
C GLU A 143 -11.56 7.36 -4.86
N THR A 144 -12.54 8.15 -4.44
CA THR A 144 -12.38 9.15 -3.38
C THR A 144 -12.10 8.52 -2.02
N PHE A 145 -12.47 7.24 -1.83
CA PHE A 145 -12.20 6.45 -0.63
C PHE A 145 -10.82 5.79 -0.65
N SER A 146 -9.90 6.31 -1.48
CA SER A 146 -8.55 5.80 -1.64
C SER A 146 -7.51 6.92 -1.68
N THR A 147 -6.29 6.60 -1.22
CA THR A 147 -5.12 7.40 -1.56
C THR A 147 -4.77 7.11 -3.00
N GLN A 148 -4.72 8.15 -3.83
CA GLN A 148 -4.37 8.03 -5.23
C GLN A 148 -2.96 8.53 -5.48
N THR A 149 -2.20 7.83 -6.32
CA THR A 149 -0.86 8.22 -6.73
C THR A 149 -0.84 8.36 -8.25
N PHE A 150 -0.42 9.53 -8.71
CA PHE A 150 -0.27 9.82 -10.13
C PHE A 150 1.20 9.66 -10.49
N TYR A 151 1.46 9.03 -11.63
CA TYR A 151 2.81 8.80 -12.14
C TYR A 151 2.97 9.49 -13.49
N GLU A 152 4.22 9.77 -13.85
CA GLU A 152 4.54 10.12 -15.23
C GLU A 152 4.29 8.91 -16.16
N SER A 153 4.05 9.18 -17.44
CA SER A 153 3.88 8.14 -18.46
C SER A 153 5.18 7.41 -18.78
N ALA A 154 6.33 7.95 -18.37
CA ALA A 154 7.62 7.32 -18.58
C ALA A 154 7.82 6.09 -17.67
N PRO A 155 8.67 5.12 -18.08
CA PRO A 155 8.93 3.90 -17.31
C PRO A 155 9.64 4.12 -15.96
N LEU A 156 10.09 5.35 -15.67
CA LEU A 156 10.96 5.66 -14.54
C LEU A 156 10.21 5.75 -13.19
N ASN A 157 8.92 5.36 -13.15
CA ASN A 157 8.09 5.28 -11.95
C ASN A 157 8.06 6.55 -11.10
N ARG A 158 8.28 7.73 -11.70
CA ARG A 158 8.24 8.99 -10.95
C ARG A 158 6.80 9.38 -10.65
N VAL A 159 6.56 9.75 -9.40
CA VAL A 159 5.28 10.27 -8.93
C VAL A 159 5.15 11.72 -9.39
N THR A 160 4.05 12.07 -10.05
CA THR A 160 3.72 13.43 -10.50
C THR A 160 2.72 14.11 -9.57
N GLY A 161 2.11 13.36 -8.65
CA GLY A 161 1.20 13.90 -7.66
C GLY A 161 0.54 12.83 -6.82
N SER A 162 -0.22 13.25 -5.82
CA SER A 162 -1.04 12.36 -5.02
C SER A 162 -2.34 13.03 -4.60
N LYS A 163 -3.35 12.22 -4.30
CA LYS A 163 -4.63 12.68 -3.75
C LYS A 163 -4.91 11.92 -2.47
N ALA A 164 -5.16 12.65 -1.39
CA ALA A 164 -5.59 12.04 -0.13
C ALA A 164 -7.07 11.60 -0.24
N PRO A 165 -7.49 10.57 0.52
CA PRO A 165 -8.89 10.18 0.59
C PRO A 165 -9.78 11.36 0.99
N GLY A 166 -10.90 11.55 0.30
CA GLY A 166 -11.84 12.66 0.56
C GLY A 166 -11.38 14.04 0.12
N ALA A 167 -10.13 14.23 -0.30
CA ALA A 167 -9.63 15.54 -0.73
C ALA A 167 -10.30 16.00 -2.03
N THR A 168 -10.50 17.31 -2.16
CA THR A 168 -11.02 17.92 -3.40
C THR A 168 -9.90 18.15 -4.41
N GLY A 169 -8.74 18.65 -3.95
CA GLY A 169 -7.54 18.88 -4.73
C GLY A 169 -6.53 17.73 -4.71
N ASN A 170 -5.50 17.84 -5.55
CA ASN A 170 -4.38 16.92 -5.64
C ASN A 170 -3.09 17.69 -5.36
N SER A 171 -2.11 17.03 -4.74
CA SER A 171 -0.75 17.52 -4.72
C SER A 171 -0.10 17.34 -6.09
N THR A 172 0.86 18.22 -6.41
CA THR A 172 1.69 18.10 -7.62
C THR A 172 3.14 17.90 -7.21
N GLN A 173 3.83 16.98 -7.86
CA GLN A 173 5.23 16.68 -7.62
C GLN A 173 6.06 16.93 -8.89
N PHE A 174 7.15 17.67 -8.73
CA PHE A 174 8.11 18.00 -9.76
C PHE A 174 9.44 17.34 -9.46
N HIS A 175 10.14 16.92 -10.51
CA HIS A 175 11.47 16.32 -10.45
C HIS A 175 12.40 17.13 -11.33
N GLY A 176 13.62 17.34 -10.86
CA GLY A 176 14.61 18.07 -11.64
C GLY A 176 16.00 17.96 -11.02
N VAL A 177 16.87 18.84 -11.48
CA VAL A 177 18.22 19.01 -10.93
C VAL A 177 18.43 20.46 -10.52
N ASN A 178 19.33 20.70 -9.58
CA ASN A 178 19.64 22.05 -9.17
C ASN A 178 20.29 22.85 -10.31
N VAL A 179 20.08 24.16 -10.32
CA VAL A 179 20.83 25.10 -11.17
C VAL A 179 22.09 25.60 -10.43
N ALA A 180 22.94 26.33 -11.15
CA ALA A 180 24.14 26.93 -10.57
C ALA A 180 23.75 27.90 -9.43
N ASP A 181 24.54 27.89 -8.36
CA ASP A 181 24.39 28.76 -7.18
C ASP A 181 23.07 28.63 -6.39
N GLU A 182 22.24 27.64 -6.71
CA GLU A 182 20.94 27.44 -6.06
C GLU A 182 21.06 26.86 -4.64
N VAL A 183 21.98 25.90 -4.46
CA VAL A 183 22.13 25.16 -3.19
C VAL A 183 23.52 25.37 -2.64
N LYS A 184 23.58 25.84 -1.38
CA LYS A 184 24.84 26.05 -0.66
C LYS A 184 25.43 24.72 -0.19
N TYR A 185 26.74 24.59 -0.32
CA TYR A 185 27.52 23.47 0.17
C TYR A 185 28.23 23.85 1.47
N TYR A 186 27.77 23.23 2.55
CA TYR A 186 28.34 23.40 3.89
C TYR A 186 29.21 22.20 4.25
N ARG A 187 30.33 22.43 4.94
CA ARG A 187 31.22 21.39 5.44
C ARG A 187 31.38 21.52 6.95
N ALA A 188 31.42 20.38 7.65
CA ALA A 188 31.74 20.36 9.06
C ALA A 188 33.25 20.58 9.29
N VAL A 189 33.60 21.42 10.25
CA VAL A 189 34.99 21.83 10.56
C VAL A 189 35.26 21.83 12.07
N GLY A 190 36.51 22.10 12.44
CA GLY A 190 36.99 22.08 13.82
C GLY A 190 37.39 20.68 14.30
N ALA A 191 38.09 20.63 15.44
CA ALA A 191 38.37 19.36 16.10
C ALA A 191 37.05 18.69 16.50
N ALA A 192 36.88 17.42 16.13
CA ALA A 192 35.64 16.65 16.30
C ALA A 192 34.41 17.10 15.47
N LEU A 193 34.58 17.90 14.40
CA LEU A 193 33.50 18.27 13.46
C LEU A 193 32.31 19.00 14.11
N THR A 194 32.58 19.82 15.12
CA THR A 194 31.54 20.50 15.92
C THR A 194 31.03 21.80 15.31
N ASP A 195 31.67 22.31 14.27
CA ASP A 195 31.30 23.58 13.61
C ASP A 195 30.96 23.35 12.13
N ILE A 196 30.26 24.31 11.50
CA ILE A 196 29.84 24.24 10.11
C ILE A 196 30.21 25.54 9.40
N GLU A 197 30.93 25.44 8.29
CA GLU A 197 31.26 26.58 7.43
C GLU A 197 30.66 26.43 6.03
N LEU A 198 30.38 27.57 5.39
CA LEU A 198 30.03 27.62 3.97
C LEU A 198 31.30 27.40 3.14
N ASN A 199 31.40 26.26 2.45
CA ASN A 199 32.55 25.95 1.62
C ASN A 199 32.37 26.43 0.16
N SER A 200 31.17 26.25 -0.42
CA SER A 200 30.87 26.68 -1.80
C SER A 200 29.35 26.61 -2.09
N THR A 201 28.98 26.58 -3.37
CA THR A 201 27.68 26.17 -3.89
C THR A 201 27.83 24.86 -4.67
N TYR A 202 26.77 24.06 -4.73
CA TYR A 202 26.73 22.89 -5.61
C TYR A 202 26.63 23.36 -7.07
N ALA A 203 27.35 22.68 -7.96
CA ALA A 203 27.31 22.98 -9.39
C ALA A 203 25.95 22.59 -10.00
N ALA A 204 25.60 23.18 -11.14
CA ALA A 204 24.37 22.82 -11.86
C ALA A 204 24.36 21.31 -12.20
N GLY A 205 23.25 20.64 -11.95
CA GLY A 205 23.10 19.21 -12.25
C GLY A 205 23.75 18.25 -11.24
N GLU A 206 24.32 18.76 -10.14
CA GLU A 206 25.00 17.93 -9.15
C GLU A 206 24.03 17.22 -8.20
N LEU A 207 22.91 17.88 -7.90
CA LEU A 207 21.85 17.41 -7.02
C LEU A 207 20.58 17.18 -7.83
N THR A 208 19.86 16.12 -7.49
CA THR A 208 18.47 15.94 -7.91
C THR A 208 17.54 16.57 -6.89
N TYR A 209 16.42 17.13 -7.33
CA TYR A 209 15.39 17.60 -6.40
C TYR A 209 14.02 16.97 -6.69
N THR A 210 13.25 16.84 -5.61
CA THR A 210 11.82 16.58 -5.67
C THR A 210 11.09 17.73 -4.96
N ARG A 211 10.19 18.40 -5.66
CA ARG A 211 9.34 19.45 -5.12
C ARG A 211 7.89 18.99 -5.10
N THR A 212 7.27 18.92 -3.93
CA THR A 212 5.84 18.68 -3.78
C THR A 212 5.14 19.98 -3.41
N VAL A 213 4.06 20.28 -4.11
CA VAL A 213 3.15 21.39 -3.84
C VAL A 213 1.82 20.80 -3.41
N ASP A 214 1.32 21.21 -2.25
CA ASP A 214 0.00 20.82 -1.75
C ASP A 214 -1.12 21.62 -2.44
N GLU A 215 -2.36 21.21 -2.22
CA GLU A 215 -3.55 21.87 -2.77
C GLU A 215 -3.76 23.31 -2.28
N ALA A 216 -3.11 23.70 -1.18
CA ALA A 216 -3.16 25.04 -0.59
C ALA A 216 -1.98 25.94 -1.02
N GLY A 217 -1.10 25.45 -1.90
CA GLY A 217 0.07 26.17 -2.41
C GLY A 217 1.30 26.12 -1.49
N GLY A 218 1.22 25.43 -0.35
CA GLY A 218 2.40 25.07 0.44
C GLY A 218 3.30 24.14 -0.36
N SER A 219 4.61 24.22 -0.14
CA SER A 219 5.54 23.33 -0.87
C SER A 219 6.75 22.89 -0.07
N VAL A 220 7.20 21.68 -0.36
CA VAL A 220 8.42 21.09 0.19
C VAL A 220 9.33 20.73 -0.97
N THR A 221 10.55 21.23 -0.98
CA THR A 221 11.60 20.86 -1.94
C THR A 221 12.71 20.15 -1.19
N GLN A 222 13.08 18.95 -1.65
CA GLN A 222 14.19 18.18 -1.11
C GLN A 222 15.24 17.99 -2.20
N TYR A 223 16.49 18.34 -1.90
CA TYR A 223 17.64 18.09 -2.76
C TYR A 223 18.43 16.91 -2.21
N GLN A 224 18.87 16.03 -3.10
CA GLN A 224 19.64 14.84 -2.80
C GLN A 224 20.88 14.77 -3.67
N ASP A 225 21.97 14.27 -3.09
CA ASP A 225 23.18 13.95 -3.84
C ASP A 225 23.05 12.59 -4.58
N ARG A 226 24.09 12.23 -5.33
CA ARG A 226 24.14 10.97 -6.10
C ARG A 226 24.16 9.70 -5.24
N LEU A 227 24.36 9.85 -3.93
CA LEU A 227 24.31 8.75 -2.96
C LEU A 227 22.93 8.67 -2.27
N GLY A 228 21.97 9.51 -2.66
CA GLY A 228 20.61 9.53 -2.10
C GLY A 228 20.53 10.22 -0.74
N ARG A 229 21.56 10.95 -0.32
CA ARG A 229 21.55 11.69 0.96
C ARG A 229 20.85 13.02 0.76
N ILE A 230 19.93 13.37 1.67
CA ILE A 230 19.26 14.68 1.66
C ILE A 230 20.27 15.74 2.10
N VAL A 231 20.56 16.68 1.21
CA VAL A 231 21.50 17.79 1.48
C VAL A 231 20.77 19.09 1.85
N LEU A 232 19.53 19.27 1.38
CA LEU A 232 18.70 20.41 1.72
C LEU A 232 17.23 20.00 1.70
N LYS A 233 16.47 20.44 2.71
CA LYS A 233 15.01 20.42 2.71
C LYS A 233 14.50 21.84 2.95
N ARG A 234 13.77 22.37 1.97
CA ARG A 234 13.11 23.69 2.05
C ARG A 234 11.61 23.50 2.15
N THR A 235 11.00 24.12 3.15
CA THR A 235 9.54 24.14 3.32
C THR A 235 9.05 25.58 3.18
N LEU A 236 8.05 25.78 2.34
CA LEU A 236 7.31 27.02 2.16
C LEU A 236 5.90 26.77 2.66
N THR A 237 5.55 27.37 3.80
CA THR A 237 4.18 27.33 4.31
C THR A 237 3.47 28.58 3.83
N ASN A 238 2.39 28.40 3.07
CA ASN A 238 1.50 29.51 2.77
C ASN A 238 0.70 29.82 4.05
N LYS A 239 1.19 30.76 4.87
CA LYS A 239 0.47 31.19 6.06
C LYS A 239 -0.66 32.11 5.56
N ILE A 240 -1.87 31.59 5.42
CA ILE A 240 -3.04 32.45 5.38
C ILE A 240 -3.07 33.15 6.74
N VAL A 241 -2.61 34.39 6.78
CA VAL A 241 -2.87 35.27 7.93
C VAL A 241 -4.37 35.45 7.92
N GLN A 242 -5.07 34.65 8.72
CA GLN A 242 -6.44 34.95 9.12
C GLN A 242 -6.34 36.24 9.93
N GLY A 243 -6.50 37.38 9.24
CA GLY A 243 -6.74 38.66 9.88
C GLY A 243 -8.08 38.55 10.59
N GLY A 244 -8.03 38.22 11.88
CA GLY A 244 -9.15 38.48 12.77
C GLY A 244 -9.23 39.98 13.06
N PRO A 245 -10.45 40.53 13.23
CA PRO A 245 -10.70 41.94 13.48
C PRO A 245 -10.03 42.47 14.75
#